data_AF-A0A0A6YBM5-F1
#
_entry.id   AF-A0A0A6YBM5-F1
#
_cell.length_a   1.000
_cell.length_b   1.000
_cell.length_c   1.000
_cell.angle_alpha   90.00
_cell.angle_beta   90.00
_cell.angle_gamma   90.00
#
_symmetry.space_group_name_H-M   'P 1'
#
loop_
_entity.id
_entity.type
_entity.pdbx_description
1 polymer ?
#
loop_
_entity_poly.entity_id
_entity_poly.type
_entity_poly.pdbx_seq_one_letter_code
_entity_poly.pdbx_strand_id
1 'polypeptide(L)'
;LADPIKVDSTNPNDPMAQLAVVLLALFGQMERTYTLERAAHARSVATAKGRRIGRPSVVDPDKLAYAAHLRESGHTMAEIVAKTGITRTTLYRHLPPRPPESVTAGPVTAAEAAPDPTD
;
A
#
# COMPACT_ATOMS: atom_id res chain seq x y z
N LEU A 1 -7.76 29.11 59.61
CA LEU A 1 -8.22 27.79 59.11
C LEU A 1 -8.63 28.03 57.66
N ALA A 2 -7.86 27.48 56.73
CA ALA A 2 -7.88 27.84 55.31
C ALA A 2 -9.29 27.75 54.70
N ASP A 3 -9.69 28.77 53.95
CA ASP A 3 -10.92 28.76 53.17
C ASP A 3 -10.82 27.58 52.19
N PRO A 4 -11.73 26.59 52.21
CA PRO A 4 -11.69 25.50 51.25
C PRO A 4 -11.79 26.11 49.85
N ILE A 5 -10.90 25.69 48.94
CA ILE A 5 -10.90 26.15 47.55
C ILE A 5 -12.30 25.89 46.99
N LYS A 6 -13.12 26.94 46.89
CA LYS A 6 -14.47 26.85 46.34
C LYS A 6 -14.31 26.75 44.83
N VAL A 7 -14.83 25.67 44.26
CA VAL A 7 -14.91 25.47 42.82
C VAL A 7 -16.38 25.59 42.43
N ASP A 8 -16.71 26.57 41.61
CA ASP A 8 -18.06 26.69 41.05
C ASP A 8 -18.05 26.25 39.59
N SER A 9 -18.43 24.99 39.35
CA SER A 9 -18.50 24.43 37.99
C SER A 9 -19.68 24.96 37.17
N THR A 10 -20.60 25.71 37.75
CA THR A 10 -21.76 26.30 37.04
C THR A 10 -21.44 27.68 36.44
N ASN A 11 -20.37 28.32 36.90
CA ASN A 11 -19.86 29.57 36.37
C ASN A 11 -18.62 29.35 35.48
N PRO A 12 -18.72 29.54 34.14
CA PRO A 12 -17.59 29.36 33.23
C PRO A 12 -16.39 30.30 33.50
N ASN A 13 -16.61 31.39 34.25
CA ASN A 13 -15.59 32.36 34.61
C ASN A 13 -14.93 32.10 35.97
N ASP A 14 -15.29 31.01 36.68
CA ASP A 14 -14.65 30.66 37.93
C ASP A 14 -13.18 30.25 37.70
N PRO A 15 -12.20 30.94 38.30
CA PRO A 15 -10.79 30.66 38.06
C PRO A 15 -10.38 29.23 38.42
N MET A 16 -10.97 28.64 39.46
CA MET A 16 -10.64 27.28 39.88
C MET A 16 -11.24 26.24 38.94
N ALA A 17 -12.47 26.44 38.48
CA ALA A 17 -13.09 25.60 37.45
C ALA A 17 -12.28 25.64 36.14
N GLN A 18 -11.80 26.80 35.71
CA GLN A 18 -10.95 26.92 34.52
C GLN A 18 -9.63 26.15 34.67
N LEU A 19 -8.95 26.28 35.81
CA LEU A 19 -7.73 25.52 36.08
C LEU A 19 -7.98 24.01 36.09
N ALA A 20 -9.09 23.56 36.69
CA ALA A 20 -9.45 22.14 36.70
C ALA A 20 -9.66 21.59 35.28
N VAL A 21 -10.31 22.35 34.39
CA VAL A 21 -10.49 21.97 32.99
C VAL A 21 -9.15 21.89 32.25
N VAL A 22 -8.24 22.85 32.48
CA VAL A 22 -6.90 22.82 31.87
C VAL A 22 -6.09 21.61 32.33
N LEU A 23 -6.12 21.29 33.62
CA LEU A 23 -5.46 20.10 34.16
C LEU A 23 -6.06 18.81 33.58
N LEU A 24 -7.39 18.71 33.49
CA LEU A 24 -8.04 17.57 32.87
C LEU A 24 -7.68 17.43 31.39
N ALA A 25 -7.61 18.54 30.66
CA ALA A 25 -7.16 18.55 29.27
C ALA A 25 -5.70 18.10 29.14
N LEU A 26 -4.83 18.52 30.06
CA LEU A 26 -3.43 18.07 30.11
C LEU A 26 -3.33 16.56 30.33
N PHE A 27 -4.08 16.02 31.29
CA PHE A 27 -4.12 14.57 31.52
C PHE A 27 -4.67 13.82 30.31
N GLY A 28 -5.73 14.32 29.68
CA GLY A 28 -6.27 13.74 28.45
C GLY A 28 -5.25 13.70 27.31
N GLN A 29 -4.44 14.75 27.13
CA GLN A 29 -3.36 14.75 26.15
C GLN A 29 -2.23 13.79 26.52
N MET A 30 -1.85 13.74 27.80
CA MET A 30 -0.82 12.83 28.30
C MET A 30 -1.20 11.36 28.04
N GLU A 31 -2.42 10.95 28.39
CA GLU A 31 -2.90 9.58 28.18
C GLU A 31 -2.94 9.20 26.69
N ARG A 32 -3.37 10.13 25.83
CA ARG A 32 -3.37 9.94 24.38
C ARG A 32 -1.96 9.68 23.85
N THR A 33 -0.99 10.50 24.27
CA THR A 33 0.42 10.36 23.85
C THR A 33 0.99 9.01 24.28
N TYR A 34 0.84 8.64 25.55
CA TYR A 34 1.33 7.34 26.05
C TYR A 34 0.70 6.14 25.35
N THR A 35 -0.59 6.22 25.03
CA THR A 35 -1.28 5.14 24.30
C THR A 35 -0.73 5.00 22.89
N LEU A 36 -0.46 6.11 22.20
CA LEU A 36 0.13 6.10 20.86
C LEU A 36 1.56 5.55 20.87
N GLU A 37 2.38 5.96 21.84
CA GLU A 37 3.75 5.45 22.00
C GLU A 37 3.77 3.95 22.26
N ARG A 38 2.91 3.47 23.18
CA ARG A 38 2.77 2.04 23.46
C ARG A 38 2.35 1.26 22.21
N ALA A 39 1.39 1.77 21.45
CA ALA A 39 0.96 1.13 20.21
C ALA A 39 2.04 1.17 19.12
N ALA A 40 2.85 2.23 19.04
CA ALA A 40 3.99 2.31 18.14
C ALA A 40 5.08 1.29 18.52
N HIS A 41 5.40 1.18 19.81
CA HIS A 41 6.35 0.20 20.32
C HIS A 41 5.87 -1.25 20.10
N ALA A 42 4.60 -1.55 20.37
CA ALA A 42 4.04 -2.87 20.09
C ALA A 42 4.12 -3.24 18.60
N ARG A 43 3.85 -2.27 17.71
CA ARG A 43 4.02 -2.46 16.26
C ARG A 43 5.47 -2.69 15.87
N SER A 44 6.42 -1.93 16.40
CA SER A 44 7.84 -2.12 16.07
C SER A 44 8.34 -3.50 16.50
N VAL A 45 7.99 -3.95 17.72
CA VAL A 45 8.30 -5.29 18.21
C VAL A 45 7.67 -6.38 17.35
N ALA A 46 6.41 -6.21 16.93
CA ALA A 46 5.73 -7.17 16.05
C ALA A 46 6.39 -7.25 14.67
N THR A 47 6.75 -6.10 14.08
CA THR A 47 7.47 -6.04 12.80
C THR A 47 8.85 -6.69 12.90
N ALA A 48 9.59 -6.45 13.98
CA ALA A 48 10.89 -7.08 14.22
C ALA A 48 10.79 -8.62 14.34
N LYS A 49 9.65 -9.13 14.83
CA LYS A 49 9.33 -10.57 14.86
C LYS A 49 8.79 -11.10 13.53
N GLY A 50 8.80 -10.31 12.46
CA GLY A 50 8.33 -10.70 11.13
C GLY A 50 6.81 -10.72 10.98
N ARG A 51 6.04 -10.18 11.94
CA ARG A 51 4.58 -10.14 11.81
C ARG A 51 4.19 -9.11 10.76
N ARG A 52 3.53 -9.57 9.69
CA ARG A 52 2.95 -8.68 8.66
C ARG A 52 1.77 -7.92 9.26
N ILE A 53 1.88 -6.59 9.29
CA ILE A 53 0.82 -5.69 9.73
C ILE A 53 -0.09 -5.35 8.53
N GLY A 54 -1.39 -5.24 8.77
CA GLY A 54 -2.38 -4.85 7.76
C GLY A 54 -3.26 -6.02 7.28
N ARG A 55 -4.04 -5.76 6.23
CA ARG A 55 -4.92 -6.77 5.63
C ARG A 55 -4.08 -7.93 5.06
N PRO A 56 -4.36 -9.19 5.44
CA PRO A 56 -3.71 -10.34 4.82
C PRO A 56 -3.86 -10.33 3.30
N SER A 57 -2.84 -10.78 2.57
CA SER A 57 -2.96 -10.95 1.12
C SER A 57 -4.00 -12.03 0.85
N VAL A 58 -5.03 -11.70 0.08
CA VAL A 58 -5.99 -12.67 -0.46
C VAL A 58 -5.46 -13.38 -1.72
N VAL A 59 -4.32 -12.91 -2.24
CA VAL A 59 -3.70 -13.50 -3.42
C VAL A 59 -2.81 -14.63 -2.98
N ASP A 60 -3.13 -15.81 -3.47
CA ASP A 60 -2.37 -17.03 -3.35
C ASP A 60 -1.03 -16.91 -4.11
N PRO A 61 0.12 -17.11 -3.45
CA PRO A 61 1.44 -17.07 -4.09
C PRO A 61 1.56 -18.01 -5.29
N ASP A 62 0.97 -19.21 -5.22
CA ASP A 62 1.10 -20.22 -6.27
C ASP A 62 0.35 -19.80 -7.53
N LYS A 63 -0.83 -19.20 -7.35
CA LYS A 63 -1.60 -18.61 -8.46
C LYS A 63 -0.89 -17.44 -9.10
N LEU A 64 -0.16 -16.65 -8.30
CA LEU A 64 0.63 -15.51 -8.79
C LEU A 64 1.85 -16.01 -9.58
N ALA A 65 2.54 -17.04 -9.11
CA ALA A 65 3.63 -17.69 -9.84
C ALA A 65 3.14 -18.28 -11.17
N TYR A 66 1.99 -18.96 -11.16
CA TYR A 66 1.35 -19.45 -12.38
C TYR A 66 0.96 -18.32 -13.34
N ALA A 67 0.42 -17.21 -12.82
CA ALA A 67 0.11 -16.02 -13.62
C ALA A 67 1.37 -15.41 -14.26
N ALA A 68 2.49 -15.38 -13.53
CA ALA A 68 3.77 -14.90 -14.05
C ALA A 68 4.29 -15.80 -15.17
N HIS A 69 4.23 -17.13 -15.00
CA HIS A 69 4.60 -18.09 -16.03
C HIS A 69 3.76 -17.89 -17.32
N LEU A 70 2.43 -17.79 -17.19
CA LEU A 70 1.56 -17.54 -18.36
C LEU A 70 1.92 -16.25 -19.09
N ARG A 71 2.27 -15.20 -18.34
CA ARG A 71 2.67 -13.90 -18.89
C ARG A 71 3.98 -13.96 -19.68
N GLU A 72 4.93 -14.77 -19.21
CA GLU A 72 6.20 -15.05 -19.89
C GLU A 72 5.97 -15.89 -21.15
N SER A 73 5.07 -16.87 -21.09
CA SER A 73 4.62 -17.65 -22.25
C SER A 73 3.76 -16.85 -23.24
N GLY A 74 3.76 -15.52 -23.19
CA GLY A 74 3.09 -14.65 -24.16
C GLY A 74 1.58 -14.46 -24.00
N HIS A 75 0.95 -15.01 -22.95
CA HIS A 75 -0.51 -14.87 -22.80
C HIS A 75 -0.93 -13.42 -22.53
N THR A 76 -2.13 -13.08 -23.00
CA THR A 76 -2.75 -11.78 -22.73
C THR A 76 -3.26 -11.70 -21.29
N MET A 77 -3.39 -10.49 -20.77
CA MET A 77 -3.92 -10.28 -19.42
C MET A 77 -5.35 -10.82 -19.25
N ALA A 78 -6.16 -10.84 -20.31
CA ALA A 78 -7.52 -11.39 -20.26
C ALA A 78 -7.49 -12.92 -20.07
N GLU A 79 -6.62 -13.61 -20.79
CA GLU A 79 -6.45 -15.07 -20.65
C GLU A 79 -5.88 -15.44 -19.28
N ILE A 80 -4.93 -14.64 -18.76
CA ILE A 80 -4.36 -14.87 -17.43
C ILE A 80 -5.44 -14.73 -16.36
N VAL A 81 -6.31 -13.72 -16.45
CA VAL A 81 -7.46 -13.58 -15.53
C VAL A 81 -8.36 -14.81 -15.59
N ALA A 82 -8.71 -15.26 -16.80
CA ALA A 82 -9.58 -16.43 -16.99
C ALA A 82 -8.96 -17.72 -16.42
N LYS A 83 -7.64 -17.91 -16.59
CA LYS A 83 -6.91 -19.10 -16.13
C LYS A 83 -6.59 -19.10 -14.64
N THR A 84 -6.43 -17.93 -14.02
CA THR A 84 -5.95 -17.81 -12.61
C THR A 84 -7.05 -17.38 -11.64
N GLY A 85 -8.13 -16.78 -12.14
CA GLY A 85 -9.18 -16.14 -11.34
C GLY A 85 -8.75 -14.85 -10.65
N ILE A 86 -7.53 -14.35 -10.90
CA ILE A 86 -7.03 -13.10 -10.32
C ILE A 86 -7.49 -11.91 -11.17
N THR A 87 -8.05 -10.88 -10.55
CA THR A 87 -8.53 -9.68 -11.27
C THR A 87 -7.38 -8.91 -11.95
N ARG A 88 -7.66 -8.25 -13.08
CA ARG A 88 -6.67 -7.46 -13.85
C ARG A 88 -5.91 -6.47 -12.97
N THR A 89 -6.62 -5.74 -12.11
CA THR A 89 -6.04 -4.76 -11.17
C THR A 89 -5.02 -5.42 -10.23
N THR A 90 -5.33 -6.62 -9.75
CA THR A 90 -4.44 -7.38 -8.87
C THR A 90 -3.23 -7.90 -9.62
N LEU A 91 -3.40 -8.39 -10.85
CA LEU A 91 -2.29 -8.82 -11.70
C LEU A 91 -1.34 -7.67 -12.04
N TYR A 92 -1.86 -6.49 -12.42
CA TYR A 92 -1.02 -5.33 -12.70
C TYR A 92 -0.25 -4.83 -11.48
N ARG A 93 -0.80 -4.98 -10.28
CA ARG A 93 -0.10 -4.60 -9.04
C ARG A 93 1.05 -5.55 -8.70
N HIS A 94 0.94 -6.81 -9.10
CA HIS A 94 1.82 -7.89 -8.62
C HIS A 94 2.78 -8.45 -9.67
N LEU A 95 2.48 -8.30 -10.96
CA LEU A 95 3.33 -8.80 -12.03
C LEU A 95 4.22 -7.68 -12.58
N PRO A 96 5.54 -7.91 -12.74
CA PRO A 96 6.47 -6.89 -13.23
C PRO A 96 6.08 -6.40 -14.64
N PRO A 97 6.49 -5.18 -15.05
CA PRO A 97 6.36 -4.72 -16.43
C PRO A 97 7.02 -5.72 -17.38
N ARG A 98 6.42 -5.95 -18.56
CA ARG A 98 7.09 -6.78 -19.58
C ARG A 98 8.30 -5.97 -20.08
N PRO A 99 9.50 -6.56 -20.19
CA PRO A 99 10.63 -5.90 -20.84
C PRO A 99 10.20 -5.42 -22.23
N PRO A 100 10.59 -4.21 -22.67
CA PRO A 100 10.26 -3.77 -24.00
C PRO A 100 10.84 -4.77 -25.00
N GLU A 101 9.98 -5.31 -25.85
CA GLU A 101 10.39 -6.17 -26.95
C GLU A 101 11.32 -5.34 -27.84
N SER A 102 12.57 -5.76 -28.01
CA SER A 102 13.54 -5.08 -28.87
C SER A 102 13.13 -5.31 -30.32
N VAL A 103 12.21 -4.48 -30.81
CA VAL A 103 11.87 -4.44 -32.24
C VAL A 103 12.97 -3.67 -32.96
N THR A 104 14.13 -4.31 -33.16
CA THR A 104 15.07 -3.86 -34.18
C THR A 104 14.51 -4.31 -35.51
N ALA A 105 13.99 -3.38 -36.30
CA ALA A 105 13.72 -3.64 -37.71
C ALA A 105 15.05 -4.03 -38.38
N GLY A 106 15.21 -5.31 -38.73
CA GLY A 106 16.30 -5.74 -39.59
C GLY A 106 16.21 -5.02 -40.94
N PRO A 107 17.33 -4.68 -41.59
CA PRO A 107 17.30 -3.94 -42.83
C PRO A 107 16.53 -4.76 -43.87
N VAL A 108 15.40 -4.22 -44.34
CA VAL A 108 14.73 -4.73 -45.54
C VAL A 108 15.72 -4.52 -46.68
N THR A 109 16.39 -5.60 -47.08
CA THR A 109 17.20 -5.62 -48.30
C THR A 109 16.22 -5.58 -49.46
N ALA A 110 15.95 -4.38 -49.97
CA ALA A 110 15.28 -4.19 -51.24
C ALA A 110 16.31 -4.45 -52.35
N ALA A 111 16.39 -5.70 -52.81
CA ALA A 111 17.15 -6.07 -53.99
C ALA A 111 16.48 -7.24 -54.71
N GLU A 112 15.40 -6.98 -55.45
CA GLU A 112 15.06 -7.79 -56.63
C GLU A 112 14.02 -7.07 -57.52
N ALA A 113 14.49 -6.49 -58.63
CA ALA A 113 13.74 -6.30 -59.88
C ALA A 113 14.64 -5.55 -60.89
N ALA A 114 15.51 -6.28 -61.58
CA ALA A 114 16.05 -5.89 -62.87
C ALA A 114 15.52 -6.89 -63.90
N PRO A 115 14.83 -6.48 -64.97
CA PRO A 115 14.40 -7.40 -66.03
C PRO A 115 15.58 -7.75 -66.95
N ASP A 116 15.76 -9.05 -67.17
CA ASP A 116 16.70 -9.67 -68.12
C ASP A 116 16.28 -9.35 -69.58
N PRO A 117 17.21 -9.21 -70.54
CA PRO A 117 16.92 -8.81 -71.91
C PRO A 117 16.64 -10.02 -72.83
N THR A 118 16.08 -9.73 -74.01
CA THR A 118 15.95 -10.57 -75.22
C THR A 118 14.95 -11.74 -75.22
N ASP A 119 13.80 -11.52 -75.87
CA ASP A 119 13.49 -12.08 -77.21
C ASP A 119 12.48 -11.14 -77.94
#